data_AF-A0A9Y2G595-F1
#
_entry.id   AF-A0A9Y2G595-F1
#
_cell.length_a   1.000
_cell.length_b   1.000
_cell.length_c   1.000
_cell.angle_alpha   90.00
_cell.angle_beta   90.00
_cell.angle_gamma   90.00
#
_symmetry.space_group_name_H-M   'P 1'
#
loop_
_entity.id
_entity.type
_entity.pdbx_description
1 polymer ?
#
loop_
_entity_poly.entity_id
_entity_poly.type
_entity_poly.pdbx_seq_one_letter_code
_entity_poly.pdbx_strand_id
1 'polypeptide(L)'
;MTSDNRKPTTTDAGIPVSSEENALSVGPDGPIVMHDHYLMEQMAAFNREMIPDRQPHAKGGGAFGHFEVTQDVSRYTKAKFLQPGKKTDMVARFSTVAGESGSPDTWRDPRGFALKFYTEEGNFDMVGNNTPVFFVRDPMKFQHFIHSQKRRADNGLRDHDMQWDFWTLAPESAHQVTWLMGDRGVPATWRHMNGYSSHTYMWVNAEGERFWVKYHFKTDQGIKCMTQEQADQMAGSDADYHRRDLFEAIKRGDYPTWTLHVQVMPFEEAKDYHINPFDLTKVWPHSDYPLIEVGKMTLDQNPTDFHSEIEQAAFEPNNMVPGTGLSPDKMLLARSISYADAHRARLGVNYKHIPVNTPRCPVHSYSKGGAMRMHNASDPVYAPNSKGGAKADPQRYPEDAVWSADGEFVRTAYTLRPADDDWSQANDLVNKVMDDAARDRLVDNIVGHVSNGVEEPVLSRVFEYWKNVDAKIGERVEAGVKANRGR
;
A
#
# COMPACT_ATOMS: atom_id res chain seq x y z
N MET A 1 -36.35 15.54 -30.47
CA MET A 1 -35.72 15.30 -31.78
C MET A 1 -34.21 15.40 -31.59
N THR A 2 -33.56 14.29 -31.25
CA THR A 2 -32.09 14.25 -31.24
C THR A 2 -31.66 13.86 -32.63
N SER A 3 -30.97 14.75 -33.34
CA SER A 3 -30.28 14.38 -34.58
C SER A 3 -29.38 13.18 -34.28
N ASP A 4 -29.66 12.04 -34.90
CA ASP A 4 -28.91 10.80 -34.66
C ASP A 4 -27.58 10.84 -35.42
N ASN A 5 -26.71 11.76 -35.02
CA ASN A 5 -25.37 11.94 -35.57
C ASN A 5 -24.35 11.14 -34.74
N ARG A 6 -24.75 9.95 -34.27
CA ARG A 6 -23.88 9.04 -33.51
C ARG A 6 -22.80 8.50 -34.43
N LYS A 7 -21.59 8.35 -33.90
CA LYS A 7 -20.51 7.66 -34.61
C LYS A 7 -20.85 6.17 -34.69
N PRO A 8 -20.55 5.49 -35.81
CA PRO A 8 -20.72 4.04 -35.86
C PRO A 8 -19.74 3.36 -34.90
N THR A 9 -20.16 2.28 -34.26
CA THR A 9 -19.24 1.35 -33.61
C THR A 9 -18.27 0.80 -34.65
N THR A 10 -17.04 0.53 -34.22
CA THR A 10 -16.02 -0.07 -35.08
C THR A 10 -15.41 -1.31 -34.42
N THR A 11 -14.81 -2.18 -35.23
CA THR A 11 -13.83 -3.15 -34.77
C THR A 11 -12.60 -2.44 -34.19
N ASP A 12 -11.69 -3.19 -33.56
CA ASP A 12 -10.43 -2.64 -33.04
C ASP A 12 -9.50 -2.11 -34.16
N ALA A 13 -9.73 -2.54 -35.41
CA ALA A 13 -9.06 -2.01 -36.59
C ALA A 13 -9.71 -0.71 -37.14
N GLY A 14 -10.78 -0.22 -36.53
CA GLY A 14 -11.50 0.99 -36.95
C GLY A 14 -12.48 0.77 -38.10
N ILE A 15 -12.89 -0.48 -38.38
CA ILE A 15 -13.84 -0.81 -39.45
C ILE A 15 -15.27 -0.67 -38.90
N PRO A 16 -16.18 0.11 -39.53
CA PRO A 16 -17.57 0.22 -39.09
C PRO A 16 -18.27 -1.14 -39.05
N VAL A 17 -19.00 -1.41 -37.96
CA VAL A 17 -19.74 -2.67 -37.78
C VAL A 17 -21.19 -2.51 -38.19
N SER A 18 -21.80 -3.59 -38.67
CA SER A 18 -23.19 -3.60 -39.14
C SER A 18 -24.21 -3.83 -38.02
N SER A 19 -23.82 -4.48 -36.92
CA SER A 19 -24.72 -4.93 -35.87
C SER A 19 -23.95 -5.19 -34.57
N GLU A 20 -24.49 -4.72 -33.44
CA GLU A 20 -24.06 -5.09 -32.08
C GLU A 20 -25.02 -6.11 -31.42
N GLU A 21 -26.18 -6.36 -32.06
CA GLU A 21 -27.27 -7.15 -31.48
C GLU A 21 -27.31 -8.58 -32.00
N ASN A 22 -26.94 -8.77 -33.26
CA ASN A 22 -27.09 -10.03 -33.99
C ASN A 22 -25.75 -10.46 -34.61
N ALA A 23 -25.41 -11.73 -34.41
CA ALA A 23 -24.33 -12.42 -35.10
C ALA A 23 -24.70 -12.70 -36.57
N LEU A 24 -23.68 -12.89 -37.42
CA LEU A 24 -23.85 -13.31 -38.80
C LEU A 24 -24.12 -14.83 -38.87
N SER A 25 -25.27 -15.20 -39.44
CA SER A 25 -25.74 -16.59 -39.54
C SER A 25 -26.21 -16.97 -40.95
N VAL A 26 -26.34 -18.27 -41.21
CA VAL A 26 -26.95 -18.81 -42.45
C VAL A 26 -28.47 -18.71 -42.37
N GLY A 27 -29.01 -17.54 -42.72
CA GLY A 27 -30.44 -17.24 -42.52
C GLY A 27 -30.79 -17.08 -41.02
N PRO A 28 -32.05 -16.73 -40.69
CA PRO A 28 -32.43 -16.41 -39.31
C PRO A 28 -32.25 -17.55 -38.30
N ASP A 29 -32.43 -18.81 -38.73
CA ASP A 29 -32.41 -20.01 -37.87
C ASP A 29 -31.20 -20.92 -38.10
N GLY A 30 -30.24 -20.51 -38.93
CA GLY A 30 -29.05 -21.30 -39.24
C GLY A 30 -27.86 -21.04 -38.31
N PRO A 31 -26.76 -21.79 -38.47
CA PRO A 31 -25.57 -21.63 -37.65
C PRO A 31 -24.88 -20.28 -37.90
N ILE A 32 -24.16 -19.80 -36.88
CA ILE A 32 -23.21 -18.68 -36.99
C ILE A 32 -22.06 -19.08 -37.91
N VAL A 33 -21.62 -18.15 -38.75
CA VAL A 33 -20.48 -18.37 -39.66
C VAL A 33 -19.17 -17.95 -39.02
N MET A 34 -18.11 -18.76 -39.25
CA MET A 34 -16.79 -18.54 -38.65
C MET A 34 -16.13 -17.19 -39.02
N HIS A 35 -16.55 -16.59 -40.14
CA HIS A 35 -16.00 -15.32 -40.64
C HIS A 35 -16.74 -14.09 -40.10
N ASP A 36 -17.62 -14.25 -39.11
CA ASP A 36 -18.11 -13.14 -38.30
C ASP A 36 -16.97 -12.58 -37.44
N HIS A 37 -16.08 -11.82 -38.07
CA HIS A 37 -14.86 -11.34 -37.45
C HIS A 37 -15.11 -10.42 -36.25
N TYR A 38 -16.20 -9.64 -36.26
CA TYR A 38 -16.54 -8.75 -35.15
C TYR A 38 -16.98 -9.56 -33.92
N LEU A 39 -17.88 -10.53 -34.08
CA LEU A 39 -18.26 -11.43 -33.00
C LEU A 39 -17.04 -12.13 -32.40
N MET A 40 -16.18 -12.68 -33.26
CA MET A 40 -14.98 -13.42 -32.82
C MET A 40 -13.98 -12.51 -32.09
N GLU A 41 -13.79 -11.28 -32.56
CA GLU A 41 -12.94 -10.27 -31.91
C GLU A 41 -13.48 -9.91 -30.52
N GLN A 42 -14.77 -9.57 -30.41
CA GLN A 42 -15.37 -9.18 -29.13
C GLN A 42 -15.36 -10.32 -28.10
N MET A 43 -15.68 -11.55 -28.51
CA MET A 43 -15.58 -12.71 -27.63
C MET A 43 -14.12 -12.96 -27.18
N ALA A 44 -13.15 -12.77 -28.07
CA ALA A 44 -11.75 -12.99 -27.74
C ALA A 44 -11.19 -11.91 -26.81
N ALA A 45 -11.59 -10.66 -26.99
CA ALA A 45 -11.25 -9.53 -26.13
C ALA A 45 -11.86 -9.70 -24.74
N PHE A 46 -13.16 -9.97 -24.66
CA PHE A 46 -13.90 -10.21 -23.40
C PHE A 46 -13.22 -11.29 -22.54
N ASN A 47 -12.85 -12.41 -23.14
CA ASN A 47 -12.17 -13.52 -22.45
C ASN A 47 -10.80 -13.14 -21.84
N ARG A 48 -10.26 -11.95 -22.12
CA ARG A 48 -8.92 -11.48 -21.73
C ARG A 48 -8.92 -10.12 -21.03
N GLU A 49 -10.08 -9.60 -20.64
CA GLU A 49 -10.18 -8.31 -19.93
C GLU A 49 -9.53 -8.35 -18.54
N MET A 50 -9.62 -9.48 -17.85
CA MET A 50 -9.13 -9.62 -16.48
C MET A 50 -7.63 -9.90 -16.44
N ILE A 51 -6.92 -9.13 -15.60
CA ILE A 51 -5.52 -9.36 -15.25
C ILE A 51 -5.42 -9.99 -13.85
N PRO A 52 -4.28 -10.62 -13.48
CA PRO A 52 -4.11 -11.13 -12.12
C PRO A 52 -4.29 -10.03 -11.07
N ASP A 53 -4.94 -10.35 -9.95
CA ASP A 53 -5.05 -9.45 -8.81
C ASP A 53 -3.67 -9.13 -8.20
N ARG A 54 -3.57 -8.00 -7.48
CA ARG A 54 -2.42 -7.75 -6.59
C ARG A 54 -2.41 -8.76 -5.43
N GLN A 55 -1.23 -9.23 -5.05
CA GLN A 55 -1.04 -10.06 -3.86
C GLN A 55 0.02 -9.45 -2.94
N PRO A 56 -0.36 -8.91 -1.77
CA PRO A 56 -1.72 -8.61 -1.28
C PRO A 56 -2.31 -7.32 -1.89
N HIS A 57 -3.35 -6.74 -1.27
CA HIS A 57 -3.96 -5.44 -1.62
C HIS A 57 -4.77 -5.41 -2.93
N ALA A 58 -5.46 -6.51 -3.26
CA ALA A 58 -6.30 -6.63 -4.45
C ALA A 58 -7.46 -5.61 -4.43
N LYS A 59 -8.29 -5.60 -3.36
CA LYS A 59 -9.40 -4.66 -3.25
C LYS A 59 -8.92 -3.25 -2.94
N GLY A 60 -9.21 -2.31 -3.82
CA GLY A 60 -8.87 -0.91 -3.61
C GLY A 60 -9.55 0.06 -4.55
N GLY A 61 -9.17 1.33 -4.43
CA GLY A 61 -9.60 2.45 -5.24
C GLY A 61 -8.65 3.62 -5.06
N GLY A 62 -8.86 4.70 -5.80
CA GLY A 62 -7.89 5.80 -5.77
C GLY A 62 -8.39 7.03 -6.51
N ALA A 63 -7.57 8.06 -6.43
CA ALA A 63 -7.82 9.35 -7.05
C ALA A 63 -6.50 10.05 -7.36
N PHE A 64 -6.58 11.01 -8.26
CA PHE A 64 -5.51 11.94 -8.58
C PHE A 64 -5.64 13.21 -7.72
N GLY A 65 -4.54 13.93 -7.65
CA GLY A 65 -4.49 15.20 -6.96
C GLY A 65 -3.10 15.82 -7.02
N HIS A 66 -2.78 16.62 -6.02
CA HIS A 66 -1.50 17.31 -5.93
C HIS A 66 -0.99 17.36 -4.49
N PHE A 67 0.33 17.42 -4.36
CA PHE A 67 1.02 17.73 -3.11
C PHE A 67 1.66 19.10 -3.21
N GLU A 68 1.43 19.95 -2.20
CA GLU A 68 1.96 21.30 -2.12
C GLU A 68 2.83 21.46 -0.88
N VAL A 69 4.08 21.88 -1.06
CA VAL A 69 5.03 22.14 0.03
C VAL A 69 4.73 23.48 0.67
N THR A 70 4.37 23.46 1.96
CA THR A 70 4.01 24.65 2.74
C THR A 70 5.12 25.09 3.70
N GLN A 71 6.06 24.20 4.01
CA GLN A 71 7.18 24.44 4.92
C GLN A 71 8.53 24.23 4.24
N ASP A 72 9.56 24.92 4.70
CA ASP A 72 10.91 24.74 4.20
C ASP A 72 11.63 23.58 4.91
N VAL A 73 11.80 22.48 4.18
CA VAL A 73 12.55 21.29 4.62
C VAL A 73 13.85 21.08 3.83
N SER A 74 14.30 22.10 3.08
CA SER A 74 15.51 22.03 2.24
C SER A 74 16.77 21.66 3.02
N ARG A 75 16.83 22.05 4.31
CA ARG A 75 17.89 21.65 5.25
C ARG A 75 18.04 20.13 5.42
N TYR A 76 17.00 19.35 5.11
CA TYR A 76 17.00 17.90 5.27
C TYR A 76 17.05 17.14 3.95
N THR A 77 16.50 17.71 2.86
CA THR A 77 16.43 17.02 1.57
C THR A 77 16.60 17.96 0.37
N LYS A 78 17.36 17.51 -0.63
CA LYS A 78 17.47 18.15 -1.94
C LYS A 78 16.42 17.68 -2.95
N ALA A 79 15.48 16.82 -2.55
CA ALA A 79 14.45 16.31 -3.44
C ALA A 79 13.60 17.45 -4.01
N LYS A 80 13.55 17.57 -5.35
CA LYS A 80 12.96 18.73 -6.01
C LYS A 80 11.49 18.96 -5.69
N PHE A 81 10.71 17.88 -5.54
CA PHE A 81 9.28 17.97 -5.22
C PHE A 81 9.00 18.40 -3.77
N LEU A 82 10.03 18.41 -2.90
CA LEU A 82 9.95 18.82 -1.50
C LEU A 82 10.54 20.22 -1.24
N GLN A 83 10.91 20.95 -2.30
CA GLN A 83 11.42 22.32 -2.15
C GLN A 83 10.28 23.32 -1.89
N PRO A 84 10.55 24.45 -1.21
CA PRO A 84 9.51 25.41 -0.82
C PRO A 84 8.62 25.87 -1.99
N GLY A 85 7.31 25.85 -1.79
CA GLY A 85 6.31 26.29 -2.77
C GLY A 85 6.11 25.36 -3.96
N LYS A 86 6.72 24.16 -3.96
CA LYS A 86 6.52 23.17 -5.02
C LYS A 86 5.14 22.56 -4.94
N LYS A 87 4.50 22.46 -6.11
CA LYS A 87 3.25 21.74 -6.32
C LYS A 87 3.52 20.60 -7.30
N THR A 88 3.19 19.38 -6.91
CA THR A 88 3.50 18.16 -7.68
C THR A 88 2.24 17.32 -7.84
N ASP A 89 1.88 17.04 -9.09
CA ASP A 89 0.78 16.14 -9.41
C ASP A 89 1.07 14.74 -8.88
N MET A 90 0.02 14.03 -8.48
CA MET A 90 0.16 12.70 -7.90
C MET A 90 -1.08 11.83 -8.09
N VAL A 91 -0.89 10.53 -7.88
CA VAL A 91 -1.97 9.54 -7.76
C VAL A 91 -1.86 8.81 -6.43
N ALA A 92 -3.00 8.61 -5.78
CA ALA A 92 -3.13 7.85 -4.54
C ALA A 92 -4.00 6.61 -4.77
N ARG A 93 -3.57 5.46 -4.23
CA ARG A 93 -4.37 4.24 -4.14
C ARG A 93 -4.50 3.77 -2.70
N PHE A 94 -5.74 3.55 -2.29
CA PHE A 94 -6.12 2.94 -1.02
C PHE A 94 -6.62 1.53 -1.25
N SER A 95 -6.46 0.66 -0.25
CA SER A 95 -6.84 -0.75 -0.39
C SER A 95 -6.98 -1.43 0.96
N THR A 96 -7.68 -2.55 1.04
CA THR A 96 -7.48 -3.54 2.12
C THR A 96 -6.21 -4.35 1.83
N VAL A 97 -5.94 -5.46 2.54
CA VAL A 97 -4.75 -6.32 2.37
C VAL A 97 -5.14 -7.74 1.95
N ALA A 98 -5.93 -8.43 2.77
CA ALA A 98 -6.08 -9.88 2.69
C ALA A 98 -7.02 -10.33 1.55
N GLY A 99 -8.16 -9.63 1.42
CA GLY A 99 -9.23 -10.01 0.50
C GLY A 99 -8.87 -9.84 -0.99
N GLU A 100 -9.57 -10.61 -1.83
CA GLU A 100 -9.50 -10.51 -3.29
C GLU A 100 -10.25 -9.27 -3.83
N SER A 101 -10.16 -8.99 -5.13
CA SER A 101 -10.74 -7.79 -5.77
C SER A 101 -12.25 -7.55 -5.53
N GLY A 102 -13.02 -8.61 -5.25
CA GLY A 102 -14.45 -8.52 -4.93
C GLY A 102 -14.78 -8.49 -3.44
N SER A 103 -13.78 -8.51 -2.54
CA SER A 103 -14.02 -8.52 -1.10
C SER A 103 -14.56 -7.18 -0.57
N PRO A 104 -15.29 -7.15 0.55
CA PRO A 104 -15.80 -5.91 1.14
C PRO A 104 -14.70 -4.94 1.63
N ASP A 105 -14.89 -3.66 1.38
CA ASP A 105 -13.99 -2.58 1.80
C ASP A 105 -13.87 -2.45 3.32
N THR A 106 -14.90 -2.85 4.07
CA THR A 106 -15.05 -2.64 5.51
C THR A 106 -14.63 -3.84 6.37
N TRP A 107 -14.03 -4.89 5.80
CA TRP A 107 -13.41 -5.93 6.62
C TRP A 107 -12.33 -5.35 7.55
N ARG A 108 -12.16 -5.94 8.74
CA ARG A 108 -11.06 -5.59 9.65
C ARG A 108 -9.73 -5.97 9.01
N ASP A 109 -8.92 -4.96 8.70
CA ASP A 109 -7.69 -5.13 7.90
C ASP A 109 -6.85 -3.85 7.99
N PRO A 110 -5.52 -3.88 7.83
CA PRO A 110 -4.79 -2.66 7.51
C PRO A 110 -5.31 -2.06 6.20
N ARG A 111 -5.14 -0.75 6.02
CA ARG A 111 -5.40 -0.09 4.74
C ARG A 111 -4.11 0.34 4.08
N GLY A 112 -3.92 -0.04 2.81
CA GLY A 112 -2.88 0.50 1.96
C GLY A 112 -3.05 2.01 1.78
N PHE A 113 -1.93 2.73 1.75
CA PHE A 113 -1.85 4.17 1.51
C PHE A 113 -0.69 4.43 0.54
N ALA A 114 -0.90 4.09 -0.72
CA ALA A 114 0.14 4.13 -1.75
C ALA A 114 0.06 5.44 -2.54
N LEU A 115 1.14 6.21 -2.56
CA LEU A 115 1.24 7.49 -3.25
C LEU A 115 2.33 7.44 -4.31
N LYS A 116 2.08 8.03 -5.47
CA LYS A 116 3.03 8.25 -6.56
C LYS A 116 3.03 9.72 -6.92
N PHE A 117 4.17 10.38 -6.78
CA PHE A 117 4.38 11.79 -7.11
C PHE A 117 5.10 11.89 -8.44
N TYR A 118 4.54 12.64 -9.38
CA TYR A 118 5.11 12.85 -10.71
C TYR A 118 6.11 14.01 -10.69
N THR A 119 7.30 13.78 -10.14
CA THR A 119 8.33 14.82 -9.93
C THR A 119 9.07 15.17 -11.22
N GLU A 120 9.80 16.28 -11.19
CA GLU A 120 10.66 16.73 -12.30
C GLU A 120 11.87 15.80 -12.56
N GLU A 121 12.20 14.92 -11.62
CA GLU A 121 13.34 13.98 -11.68
C GLU A 121 12.92 12.51 -11.65
N GLY A 122 11.66 12.24 -12.02
CA GLY A 122 11.09 10.90 -12.08
C GLY A 122 9.91 10.73 -11.14
N ASN A 123 9.32 9.53 -11.14
CA ASN A 123 8.27 9.22 -10.18
C ASN A 123 8.91 8.90 -8.83
N PHE A 124 8.40 9.52 -7.76
CA PHE A 124 8.69 9.12 -6.38
C PHE A 124 7.48 8.37 -5.82
N ASP A 125 7.68 7.19 -5.26
CA ASP A 125 6.59 6.41 -4.68
C ASP A 125 6.79 6.21 -3.16
N MET A 126 5.82 6.68 -2.38
CA MET A 126 5.69 6.35 -0.96
C MET A 126 4.57 5.33 -0.81
N VAL A 127 4.94 4.05 -0.68
CA VAL A 127 3.97 2.95 -0.63
C VAL A 127 3.72 2.55 0.82
N GLY A 128 2.85 3.31 1.48
CA GLY A 128 2.56 3.21 2.90
C GLY A 128 1.34 2.38 3.26
N ASN A 129 0.97 2.47 4.55
CA ASN A 129 -0.27 1.93 5.11
C ASN A 129 -0.91 2.97 6.04
N ASN A 130 -2.12 2.68 6.54
CA ASN A 130 -2.80 3.47 7.56
C ASN A 130 -2.28 3.23 9.00
N THR A 131 -1.13 2.56 9.14
CA THR A 131 -0.47 2.22 10.40
C THR A 131 1.02 2.59 10.36
N PRO A 132 1.60 3.09 11.47
CA PRO A 132 3.02 3.43 11.53
C PRO A 132 3.96 2.22 11.68
N VAL A 133 3.43 1.00 11.88
CA VAL A 133 4.21 -0.24 12.05
C VAL A 133 3.64 -1.37 11.20
N PHE A 134 4.28 -2.55 11.25
CA PHE A 134 3.79 -3.75 10.57
C PHE A 134 3.97 -5.01 11.43
N PHE A 135 3.41 -6.13 10.98
CA PHE A 135 3.35 -7.39 11.73
C PHE A 135 4.69 -8.13 11.85
N VAL A 136 5.60 -7.92 10.91
CA VAL A 136 6.87 -8.64 10.84
C VAL A 136 8.01 -7.69 10.51
N ARG A 137 9.20 -8.00 11.04
CA ARG A 137 10.43 -7.22 10.84
C ARG A 137 11.43 -7.85 9.88
N ASP A 138 11.13 -9.05 9.38
CA ASP A 138 11.97 -9.76 8.41
C ASP A 138 11.11 -10.29 7.24
N PRO A 139 11.49 -9.98 5.99
CA PRO A 139 10.67 -10.31 4.82
C PRO A 139 10.50 -11.81 4.61
N MET A 140 11.37 -12.65 5.16
CA MET A 140 11.20 -14.10 5.07
C MET A 140 9.88 -14.57 5.71
N LYS A 141 9.31 -13.83 6.67
CA LYS A 141 8.01 -14.16 7.27
C LYS A 141 6.83 -13.58 6.49
N PHE A 142 7.05 -12.67 5.53
CA PHE A 142 5.97 -11.95 4.86
C PHE A 142 5.04 -12.88 4.07
N GLN A 143 5.57 -13.80 3.26
CA GLN A 143 4.69 -14.72 2.52
C GLN A 143 3.89 -15.64 3.45
N HIS A 144 4.48 -16.08 4.56
CA HIS A 144 3.79 -16.91 5.56
C HIS A 144 2.66 -16.13 6.23
N PHE A 145 2.93 -14.87 6.60
CA PHE A 145 1.91 -13.96 7.12
C PHE A 145 0.77 -13.76 6.12
N ILE A 146 1.06 -13.40 4.87
CA ILE A 146 -0.01 -13.17 3.87
C ILE A 146 -0.82 -14.43 3.59
N HIS A 147 -0.19 -15.61 3.58
CA HIS A 147 -0.92 -16.88 3.47
C HIS A 147 -1.84 -17.10 4.67
N SER A 148 -1.38 -16.84 5.90
CA SER A 148 -2.19 -17.03 7.11
C SER A 148 -3.40 -16.09 7.17
N GLN A 149 -3.35 -14.94 6.50
CA GLN A 149 -4.49 -14.02 6.40
C GLN A 149 -5.49 -14.37 5.28
N LYS A 150 -5.07 -15.22 4.34
CA LYS A 150 -5.86 -15.62 3.17
C LYS A 150 -6.59 -16.93 3.46
N ARG A 151 -6.58 -17.85 2.51
CA ARG A 151 -7.46 -19.01 2.45
C ARG A 151 -6.66 -20.28 2.68
N ARG A 152 -7.26 -21.24 3.38
CA ARG A 152 -6.70 -22.58 3.49
C ARG A 152 -6.70 -23.27 2.12
N ALA A 153 -5.69 -24.10 1.88
CA ALA A 153 -5.48 -24.76 0.61
C ALA A 153 -6.53 -25.86 0.31
N ASP A 154 -7.08 -26.48 1.34
CA ASP A 154 -8.02 -27.60 1.23
C ASP A 154 -9.45 -27.18 0.87
N ASN A 155 -9.91 -26.03 1.39
CA ASN A 155 -11.30 -25.61 1.26
C ASN A 155 -11.49 -24.18 0.73
N GLY A 156 -10.42 -23.39 0.57
CA GLY A 156 -10.52 -22.03 0.07
C GLY A 156 -11.18 -21.04 1.06
N LEU A 157 -11.31 -21.39 2.35
CA LEU A 157 -11.92 -20.52 3.36
C LEU A 157 -10.84 -19.75 4.14
N ARG A 158 -11.17 -18.51 4.55
CA ARG A 158 -10.38 -17.82 5.59
C ARG A 158 -10.63 -18.52 6.92
N ASP A 159 -9.63 -18.51 7.78
CA ASP A 159 -9.66 -19.25 9.03
C ASP A 159 -9.01 -18.42 10.15
N HIS A 160 -9.72 -18.25 11.26
CA HIS A 160 -9.21 -17.47 12.39
C HIS A 160 -8.17 -18.27 13.19
N ASP A 161 -8.28 -19.60 13.25
CA ASP A 161 -7.29 -20.45 13.91
C ASP A 161 -5.92 -20.30 13.23
N MET A 162 -5.87 -20.42 11.90
CA MET A 162 -4.66 -20.17 11.10
C MET A 162 -4.06 -18.77 11.31
N GLN A 163 -4.88 -17.72 11.43
CA GLN A 163 -4.40 -16.36 11.67
C GLN A 163 -3.74 -16.24 13.06
N TRP A 164 -4.41 -16.74 14.10
CA TRP A 164 -3.92 -16.70 15.47
C TRP A 164 -2.74 -17.63 15.72
N ASP A 165 -2.68 -18.78 15.04
CA ASP A 165 -1.53 -19.68 15.10
C ASP A 165 -0.26 -18.96 14.63
N PHE A 166 -0.34 -18.27 13.48
CA PHE A 166 0.79 -17.47 12.99
C PHE A 166 1.14 -16.32 13.94
N TRP A 167 0.17 -15.51 14.36
CA TRP A 167 0.45 -14.34 15.21
C TRP A 167 1.04 -14.72 16.55
N THR A 168 0.53 -15.76 17.20
CA THR A 168 1.02 -16.20 18.51
C THR A 168 2.41 -16.85 18.44
N LEU A 169 2.78 -17.43 17.30
CA LEU A 169 4.13 -17.96 17.04
C LEU A 169 5.12 -16.93 16.50
N ALA A 170 4.64 -15.75 16.09
CA ALA A 170 5.43 -14.61 15.63
C ALA A 170 5.15 -13.39 16.54
N PRO A 171 5.65 -13.38 17.79
CA PRO A 171 5.29 -12.37 18.79
C PRO A 171 5.65 -10.95 18.38
N GLU A 172 6.60 -10.77 17.44
CA GLU A 172 6.91 -9.47 16.83
C GLU A 172 5.68 -8.76 16.21
N SER A 173 4.59 -9.49 16.00
CA SER A 173 3.31 -9.00 15.49
C SER A 173 2.48 -8.19 16.49
N ALA A 174 2.76 -8.29 17.80
CA ALA A 174 1.87 -7.80 18.86
C ALA A 174 1.51 -6.32 18.77
N HIS A 175 2.46 -5.47 18.37
CA HIS A 175 2.18 -4.06 18.19
C HIS A 175 1.13 -3.82 17.08
N GLN A 176 1.32 -4.45 15.92
CA GLN A 176 0.40 -4.28 14.80
C GLN A 176 -0.92 -5.03 14.99
N VAL A 177 -0.92 -6.18 15.67
CA VAL A 177 -2.16 -6.90 16.01
C VAL A 177 -3.00 -6.08 17.01
N THR A 178 -2.37 -5.45 18.00
CA THR A 178 -3.05 -4.51 18.92
C THR A 178 -3.68 -3.34 18.18
N TRP A 179 -2.95 -2.75 17.22
CA TRP A 179 -3.51 -1.72 16.34
C TRP A 179 -4.69 -2.22 15.50
N LEU A 180 -4.54 -3.39 14.88
CA LEU A 180 -5.56 -4.01 14.01
C LEU A 180 -6.84 -4.35 14.79
N MET A 181 -6.72 -4.84 16.01
CA MET A 181 -7.86 -5.22 16.84
C MET A 181 -8.52 -4.01 17.53
N GLY A 182 -7.84 -2.86 17.59
CA GLY A 182 -8.43 -1.59 18.01
C GLY A 182 -9.36 -0.97 16.95
N ASP A 183 -9.88 0.22 17.24
CA ASP A 183 -10.85 0.92 16.36
C ASP A 183 -10.30 1.16 14.94
N ARG A 184 -9.00 1.43 14.81
CA ARG A 184 -8.36 1.74 13.52
C ARG A 184 -8.24 0.54 12.58
N GLY A 185 -8.60 -0.67 13.04
CA GLY A 185 -8.78 -1.84 12.20
C GLY A 185 -9.96 -1.73 11.22
N VAL A 186 -10.91 -0.82 11.47
CA VAL A 186 -12.01 -0.51 10.55
C VAL A 186 -12.21 1.00 10.46
N PRO A 187 -11.43 1.72 9.63
CA PRO A 187 -11.68 3.14 9.38
C PRO A 187 -13.06 3.32 8.72
N ALA A 188 -13.75 4.40 9.07
CA ALA A 188 -15.05 4.71 8.51
C ALA A 188 -14.97 4.91 6.99
N THR A 189 -13.94 5.59 6.51
CA THR A 189 -13.66 5.78 5.08
C THR A 189 -12.16 5.95 4.88
N TRP A 190 -11.66 5.85 3.65
CA TRP A 190 -10.26 6.18 3.37
C TRP A 190 -9.92 7.64 3.69
N ARG A 191 -10.87 8.57 3.60
CA ARG A 191 -10.67 9.99 3.90
C ARG A 191 -10.43 10.26 5.39
N HIS A 192 -10.95 9.39 6.27
CA HIS A 192 -10.91 9.55 7.73
C HIS A 192 -9.86 8.64 8.41
N MET A 193 -8.77 8.32 7.71
CA MET A 193 -7.61 7.63 8.26
C MET A 193 -6.32 8.38 7.93
N ASN A 194 -5.32 8.24 8.78
CA ASN A 194 -3.96 8.68 8.46
C ASN A 194 -3.30 7.73 7.45
N GLY A 195 -2.23 8.20 6.82
CA GLY A 195 -1.27 7.39 6.08
C GLY A 195 0.12 7.50 6.69
N TYR A 196 0.92 6.46 6.57
CA TYR A 196 2.27 6.40 7.13
C TYR A 196 3.18 5.63 6.18
N SER A 197 4.45 6.04 6.09
CA SER A 197 5.47 5.21 5.42
C SER A 197 5.70 3.89 6.14
N SER A 198 5.40 3.87 7.45
CA SER A 198 5.77 2.84 8.43
C SER A 198 7.29 2.71 8.59
N HIS A 199 7.95 2.37 7.49
CA HIS A 199 9.40 2.28 7.39
C HIS A 199 10.09 3.61 7.67
N THR A 200 11.32 3.45 8.12
CA THR A 200 12.34 4.50 8.08
C THR A 200 12.91 4.58 6.68
N TYR A 201 13.00 5.79 6.15
CA TYR A 201 13.65 6.13 4.89
C TYR A 201 14.83 7.07 5.16
N MET A 202 15.56 7.43 4.13
CA MET A 202 16.62 8.44 4.19
C MET A 202 16.23 9.70 3.40
N TRP A 203 16.59 10.85 3.94
CA TRP A 203 16.70 12.11 3.21
C TRP A 203 18.17 12.57 3.18
N VAL A 204 18.54 13.23 2.08
CA VAL A 204 19.87 13.81 1.89
C VAL A 204 19.74 15.24 1.40
N ASN A 205 20.36 16.20 2.08
CA ASN A 205 20.31 17.61 1.69
C ASN A 205 21.33 17.95 0.59
N ALA A 206 21.43 19.24 0.23
CA ALA A 206 22.31 19.71 -0.85
C ALA A 206 23.80 19.56 -0.51
N GLU A 207 24.13 19.60 0.78
CA GLU A 207 25.47 19.46 1.35
C GLU A 207 25.91 17.99 1.51
N GLY A 208 25.01 17.04 1.26
CA GLY A 208 25.25 15.61 1.43
C GLY A 208 25.07 15.11 2.86
N GLU A 209 24.52 15.92 3.76
CA GLU A 209 24.13 15.47 5.10
C GLU A 209 22.91 14.55 5.00
N ARG A 210 22.93 13.50 5.82
CA ARG A 210 21.93 12.43 5.79
C ARG A 210 21.06 12.49 7.02
N PHE A 211 19.79 12.14 6.84
CA PHE A 211 18.80 12.07 7.91
C PHE A 211 17.92 10.85 7.72
N TRP A 212 17.59 10.18 8.82
CA TRP A 212 16.57 9.14 8.82
C TRP A 212 15.20 9.77 9.00
N VAL A 213 14.21 9.36 8.21
CA VAL A 213 12.88 9.97 8.21
C VAL A 213 11.76 8.95 8.23
N LYS A 214 10.67 9.29 8.91
CA LYS A 214 9.37 8.59 8.82
C LYS A 214 8.30 9.57 8.37
N TYR A 215 7.48 9.19 7.40
CA TYR A 215 6.42 10.02 6.84
C TYR A 215 5.09 9.75 7.54
N HIS A 216 4.36 10.81 7.86
CA HIS A 216 3.07 10.81 8.55
C HIS A 216 2.09 11.73 7.83
N PHE A 217 1.21 11.17 6.99
CA PHE A 217 0.10 11.88 6.38
C PHE A 217 -1.07 11.91 7.37
N LYS A 218 -1.28 13.04 8.04
CA LYS A 218 -2.37 13.22 8.99
C LYS A 218 -3.63 13.68 8.24
N THR A 219 -4.74 12.97 8.41
CA THR A 219 -6.01 13.37 7.77
C THR A 219 -6.52 14.66 8.38
N ASP A 220 -6.91 15.61 7.51
CA ASP A 220 -7.54 16.86 7.96
C ASP A 220 -9.06 16.70 8.19
N GLN A 221 -9.63 15.55 7.79
CA GLN A 221 -11.05 15.21 7.98
C GLN A 221 -11.37 14.73 9.41
N GLY A 222 -10.33 14.49 10.21
CA GLY A 222 -10.41 13.81 11.49
C GLY A 222 -10.51 12.28 11.34
N ILE A 223 -9.99 11.57 12.34
CA ILE A 223 -10.02 10.11 12.35
C ILE A 223 -11.41 9.63 12.78
N LYS A 224 -12.01 8.75 11.98
CA LYS A 224 -13.30 8.09 12.30
C LYS A 224 -13.20 6.60 12.01
N CYS A 225 -13.79 5.80 12.88
CA CYS A 225 -13.77 4.34 12.83
C CYS A 225 -15.18 3.78 12.99
N MET A 226 -15.40 2.57 12.50
CA MET A 226 -16.63 1.80 12.72
C MET A 226 -16.45 0.84 13.90
N THR A 227 -17.53 0.53 14.61
CA THR A 227 -17.58 -0.68 15.44
C THR A 227 -17.56 -1.93 14.55
N GLN A 228 -17.25 -3.10 15.11
CA GLN A 228 -17.27 -4.35 14.34
C GLN A 228 -18.65 -4.63 13.74
N GLU A 229 -19.72 -4.43 14.50
CA GLU A 229 -21.11 -4.60 14.02
C GLU A 229 -21.44 -3.70 12.82
N GLN A 230 -21.06 -2.42 12.88
CA GLN A 230 -21.24 -1.49 11.77
C GLN A 230 -20.45 -1.91 10.53
N ALA A 231 -19.23 -2.40 10.74
CA ALA A 231 -18.36 -2.90 9.69
C ALA A 231 -18.98 -4.10 8.97
N ASP A 232 -19.53 -5.05 9.72
CA ASP A 232 -20.15 -6.28 9.24
C ASP A 232 -21.46 -5.97 8.50
N GLN A 233 -22.28 -5.05 9.03
CA GLN A 233 -23.47 -4.55 8.35
C GLN A 233 -23.11 -3.91 7.01
N MET A 234 -22.10 -3.01 7.01
CA MET A 234 -21.67 -2.33 5.79
C MET A 234 -21.11 -3.30 4.75
N ALA A 235 -20.36 -4.31 5.20
CA ALA A 235 -19.82 -5.34 4.32
C ALA A 235 -20.91 -6.11 3.57
N GLY A 236 -22.09 -6.29 4.19
CA GLY A 236 -23.26 -6.90 3.56
C GLY A 236 -24.07 -5.95 2.68
N SER A 237 -24.11 -4.65 2.98
CA SER A 237 -24.96 -3.68 2.27
C SER A 237 -24.27 -2.97 1.10
N ASP A 238 -22.97 -2.66 1.22
CA ASP A 238 -22.16 -2.03 0.17
C ASP A 238 -20.70 -2.47 0.29
N ALA A 239 -20.34 -3.54 -0.44
CA ALA A 239 -18.98 -4.05 -0.45
C ALA A 239 -17.96 -3.02 -0.99
N ASP A 240 -18.40 -2.00 -1.73
CA ASP A 240 -17.57 -0.94 -2.33
C ASP A 240 -17.70 0.41 -1.60
N TYR A 241 -18.12 0.38 -0.33
CA TYR A 241 -18.43 1.59 0.45
C TYR A 241 -17.30 2.63 0.47
N HIS A 242 -16.03 2.23 0.70
CA HIS A 242 -14.91 3.18 0.74
C HIS A 242 -14.58 3.71 -0.66
N ARG A 243 -14.66 2.84 -1.68
CA ARG A 243 -14.49 3.24 -3.09
C ARG A 243 -15.53 4.28 -3.51
N ARG A 244 -16.81 4.04 -3.18
CA ARG A 244 -17.92 4.94 -3.48
C ARG A 244 -17.79 6.26 -2.72
N ASP A 245 -17.46 6.22 -1.43
CA ASP A 245 -17.28 7.42 -0.62
C ASP A 245 -16.23 8.37 -1.22
N LEU A 246 -15.04 7.86 -1.57
CA LEU A 246 -13.98 8.69 -2.16
C LEU A 246 -14.43 9.29 -3.49
N PHE A 247 -14.99 8.46 -4.38
CA PHE A 247 -15.41 8.91 -5.71
C PHE A 247 -16.48 10.00 -5.62
N GLU A 248 -17.53 9.77 -4.81
CA GLU A 248 -18.62 10.72 -4.68
C GLU A 248 -18.22 11.97 -3.88
N ALA A 249 -17.30 11.88 -2.92
CA ALA A 249 -16.76 13.08 -2.25
C ALA A 249 -16.07 14.01 -3.25
N ILE A 250 -15.16 13.48 -4.08
CA ILE A 250 -14.44 14.27 -5.09
C ILE A 250 -15.41 14.83 -6.13
N LYS A 251 -16.36 14.02 -6.62
CA LYS A 251 -17.36 14.45 -7.61
C LYS A 251 -18.21 15.63 -7.13
N ARG A 252 -18.45 15.75 -5.82
CA ARG A 252 -19.21 16.85 -5.21
C ARG A 252 -18.35 18.05 -4.78
N GLY A 253 -17.03 17.99 -4.98
CA GLY A 253 -16.10 19.05 -4.56
C GLY A 253 -15.63 18.95 -3.11
N ASP A 254 -15.97 17.88 -2.38
CA ASP A 254 -15.53 17.61 -1.00
C ASP A 254 -14.13 16.98 -1.00
N TYR A 255 -13.13 17.70 -1.52
CA TYR A 255 -11.77 17.19 -1.73
C TYR A 255 -11.09 16.84 -0.40
N PRO A 256 -10.77 15.55 -0.14
CA PRO A 256 -10.08 15.19 1.09
C PRO A 256 -8.62 15.63 1.05
N THR A 257 -8.12 16.03 2.21
CA THR A 257 -6.74 16.49 2.37
C THR A 257 -6.01 15.80 3.52
N TRP A 258 -4.69 15.74 3.37
CA TRP A 258 -3.78 15.24 4.40
C TRP A 258 -2.57 16.15 4.52
N THR A 259 -2.23 16.51 5.74
CA THR A 259 -0.99 17.25 6.03
C THR A 259 0.16 16.26 6.27
N LEU A 260 1.17 16.31 5.41
CA LEU A 260 2.41 15.55 5.58
C LEU A 260 3.23 16.16 6.71
N HIS A 261 3.55 15.30 7.67
CA HIS A 261 4.58 15.54 8.66
C HIS A 261 5.67 14.50 8.53
N VAL A 262 6.87 14.84 8.99
CA VAL A 262 7.98 13.90 9.11
C VAL A 262 8.57 13.92 10.51
N GLN A 263 9.02 12.75 10.97
CA GLN A 263 10.03 12.70 12.04
C GLN A 263 11.40 12.68 11.37
N VAL A 264 12.36 13.37 11.94
CA VAL A 264 13.72 13.46 11.41
C VAL A 264 14.71 13.10 12.51
N MET A 265 15.44 12.01 12.32
CA MET A 265 16.52 11.53 13.19
C MET A 265 17.85 11.80 12.49
N PRO A 266 18.81 12.49 13.15
CA PRO A 266 20.16 12.64 12.61
C PRO A 266 20.80 11.29 12.30
N PHE A 267 21.56 11.21 11.20
CA PHE A 267 22.08 9.93 10.70
C PHE A 267 22.89 9.13 11.74
N GLU A 268 23.72 9.84 12.52
CA GLU A 268 24.60 9.23 13.53
C GLU A 268 23.84 8.72 14.77
N GLU A 269 22.70 9.31 15.11
CA GLU A 269 21.93 8.93 16.31
C GLU A 269 21.31 7.53 16.19
N ALA A 270 21.04 7.06 14.96
CA ALA A 270 20.48 5.73 14.73
C ALA A 270 21.36 4.60 15.28
N LYS A 271 22.67 4.80 15.41
CA LYS A 271 23.62 3.78 15.91
C LYS A 271 23.33 3.38 17.35
N ASP A 272 23.04 4.37 18.18
CA ASP A 272 22.89 4.21 19.63
C ASP A 272 21.47 4.49 20.14
N TYR A 273 20.54 4.83 19.24
CA TYR A 273 19.14 5.03 19.61
C TYR A 273 18.56 3.83 20.36
N HIS A 274 17.82 4.10 21.43
CA HIS A 274 17.41 3.10 22.42
C HIS A 274 16.35 2.10 21.91
N ILE A 275 15.71 2.41 20.78
CA ILE A 275 14.82 1.53 20.01
C ILE A 275 15.47 1.33 18.64
N ASN A 276 15.40 0.15 18.04
CA ASN A 276 15.96 -0.02 16.70
C ASN A 276 15.14 0.79 15.67
N PRO A 277 15.73 1.84 15.03
CA PRO A 277 14.96 2.68 14.12
C PRO A 277 14.65 2.00 12.78
N PHE A 278 15.24 0.84 12.51
CA PHE A 278 15.05 0.06 11.28
C PHE A 278 14.18 -1.19 11.49
N ASP A 279 13.73 -1.44 12.71
CA ASP A 279 12.73 -2.47 13.01
C ASP A 279 11.34 -1.91 12.72
N LEU A 280 10.68 -2.44 11.68
CA LEU A 280 9.35 -2.01 11.24
C LEU A 280 8.24 -2.22 12.28
N THR A 281 8.48 -3.02 13.32
CA THR A 281 7.54 -3.22 14.42
C THR A 281 7.59 -2.09 15.46
N LYS A 282 8.51 -1.13 15.28
CA LYS A 282 8.78 -0.05 16.23
C LYS A 282 8.37 1.33 15.70
N VAL A 283 7.68 2.09 16.53
CA VAL A 283 7.52 3.55 16.34
C VAL A 283 8.67 4.30 16.98
N TRP A 284 8.93 5.51 16.48
CA TRP A 284 9.74 6.49 17.18
C TRP A 284 8.81 7.36 18.04
N PRO A 285 8.96 7.39 19.37
CA PRO A 285 8.18 8.27 20.22
C PRO A 285 8.29 9.73 19.73
N HIS A 286 7.15 10.41 19.64
CA HIS A 286 7.14 11.82 19.23
C HIS A 286 7.81 12.75 20.25
N SER A 287 8.00 12.28 21.50
CA SER A 287 8.79 12.98 22.52
C SER A 287 10.26 13.10 22.14
N ASP A 288 10.75 12.12 21.38
CA ASP A 288 12.17 12.01 21.04
C ASP A 288 12.42 12.67 19.69
N TYR A 289 11.54 12.39 18.72
CA TYR A 289 11.54 13.02 17.40
C TYR A 289 10.14 13.58 17.11
N PRO A 290 9.89 14.88 17.34
CA PRO A 290 8.60 15.50 17.09
C PRO A 290 8.28 15.54 15.60
N LEU A 291 6.99 15.74 15.30
CA LEU A 291 6.51 15.90 13.93
C LEU A 291 6.89 17.29 13.40
N ILE A 292 7.49 17.32 12.22
CA ILE A 292 7.80 18.53 11.45
C ILE A 292 6.86 18.55 10.25
N GLU A 293 6.05 19.59 10.13
CA GLU A 293 5.17 19.77 8.96
C GLU A 293 5.99 20.00 7.69
N VAL A 294 5.53 19.46 6.56
CA VAL A 294 6.18 19.60 5.24
C VAL A 294 5.26 20.29 4.24
N GLY A 295 4.03 19.81 4.13
CA GLY A 295 3.13 20.19 3.05
C GLY A 295 1.79 19.49 3.12
N LYS A 296 0.94 19.75 2.13
CA LYS A 296 -0.44 19.28 2.08
C LYS A 296 -0.73 18.52 0.79
N MET A 297 -1.30 17.33 0.93
CA MET A 297 -1.87 16.54 -0.16
C MET A 297 -3.36 16.84 -0.27
N THR A 298 -3.84 17.08 -1.49
CA THR A 298 -5.26 17.23 -1.83
C THR A 298 -5.61 16.28 -2.96
N LEU A 299 -6.67 15.48 -2.80
CA LEU A 299 -7.21 14.65 -3.88
C LEU A 299 -8.45 15.32 -4.47
N ASP A 300 -8.35 15.76 -5.73
CA ASP A 300 -9.34 16.61 -6.38
C ASP A 300 -9.82 16.09 -7.74
N GLN A 301 -9.31 14.94 -8.20
CA GLN A 301 -9.67 14.38 -9.49
C GLN A 301 -9.92 12.87 -9.43
N ASN A 302 -11.12 12.46 -9.85
CA ASN A 302 -11.48 11.05 -10.00
C ASN A 302 -10.81 10.44 -11.24
N PRO A 303 -10.55 9.11 -11.23
CA PRO A 303 -10.19 8.41 -12.46
C PRO A 303 -11.35 8.46 -13.47
N THR A 304 -11.01 8.56 -14.74
CA THR A 304 -11.92 8.47 -15.88
C THR A 304 -12.06 7.04 -16.39
N ASP A 305 -11.01 6.23 -16.20
CA ASP A 305 -11.00 4.78 -16.43
C ASP A 305 -10.33 4.10 -15.23
N PHE A 306 -11.15 3.50 -14.37
CA PHE A 306 -10.67 2.81 -13.17
C PHE A 306 -9.65 1.70 -13.50
N HIS A 307 -9.86 0.94 -14.57
CA HIS A 307 -8.98 -0.17 -14.90
C HIS A 307 -7.60 0.36 -15.34
N SER A 308 -7.57 1.29 -16.29
CA SER A 308 -6.31 1.83 -16.81
C SER A 308 -5.56 2.73 -15.84
N GLU A 309 -6.27 3.46 -14.97
CA GLU A 309 -5.66 4.46 -14.09
C GLU A 309 -5.44 3.98 -12.66
N ILE A 310 -6.23 3.02 -12.16
CA ILE A 310 -6.09 2.52 -10.78
C ILE A 310 -5.66 1.06 -10.76
N GLU A 311 -6.30 0.18 -11.53
CA GLU A 311 -5.97 -1.24 -11.52
C GLU A 311 -4.58 -1.50 -12.16
N GLN A 312 -4.23 -0.77 -13.21
CA GLN A 312 -2.91 -0.85 -13.84
C GLN A 312 -1.83 0.04 -13.20
N ALA A 313 -2.17 0.84 -12.18
CA ALA A 313 -1.18 1.65 -11.46
C ALA A 313 -0.16 0.78 -10.71
N ALA A 314 1.11 0.98 -11.02
CA ALA A 314 2.25 0.24 -10.47
C ALA A 314 3.04 1.15 -9.51
N PHE A 315 2.74 1.02 -8.23
CA PHE A 315 3.48 1.65 -7.13
C PHE A 315 4.63 0.74 -6.72
N GLU A 316 5.83 1.28 -6.49
CA GLU A 316 7.00 0.51 -6.10
C GLU A 316 7.96 1.32 -5.22
N PRO A 317 8.33 0.87 -4.00
CA PRO A 317 9.21 1.64 -3.11
C PRO A 317 10.62 1.92 -3.64
N ASN A 318 11.02 1.31 -4.76
CA ASN A 318 12.30 1.58 -5.42
C ASN A 318 12.24 2.75 -6.43
N ASN A 319 11.05 3.34 -6.66
CA ASN A 319 10.91 4.63 -7.33
C ASN A 319 11.33 5.73 -6.34
N MET A 320 12.64 5.88 -6.19
CA MET A 320 13.29 6.92 -5.40
C MET A 320 13.83 8.00 -6.33
N VAL A 321 13.88 9.23 -5.84
CA VAL A 321 14.42 10.39 -6.56
C VAL A 321 15.60 10.99 -5.81
N PRO A 322 16.49 11.77 -6.45
CA PRO A 322 17.62 12.41 -5.76
C PRO A 322 17.20 13.13 -4.48
N GLY A 323 17.96 12.96 -3.40
CA GLY A 323 17.63 13.49 -2.07
C GLY A 323 16.75 12.57 -1.21
N THR A 324 16.36 11.40 -1.72
CA THR A 324 15.65 10.34 -0.98
C THR A 324 16.41 9.02 -1.07
N GLY A 325 16.27 8.15 -0.06
CA GLY A 325 16.92 6.84 -0.03
C GLY A 325 16.20 5.82 0.84
N LEU A 326 16.57 4.55 0.68
CA LEU A 326 16.11 3.45 1.54
C LEU A 326 16.89 3.44 2.87
N SER A 327 16.56 2.50 3.75
CA SER A 327 17.26 2.28 5.03
C SER A 327 17.62 0.80 5.23
N PRO A 328 18.40 0.46 6.28
CA PRO A 328 18.65 -0.92 6.70
C PRO A 328 17.44 -1.72 7.20
N ASP A 329 16.21 -1.21 7.05
CA ASP A 329 14.99 -1.97 7.31
C ASP A 329 14.87 -3.12 6.32
N LYS A 330 15.02 -4.36 6.81
CA LYS A 330 15.01 -5.59 6.02
C LYS A 330 13.71 -5.74 5.21
N MET A 331 12.57 -5.33 5.79
CA MET A 331 11.29 -5.36 5.09
C MET A 331 11.31 -4.39 3.91
N LEU A 332 11.74 -3.14 4.15
CA LEU A 332 11.82 -2.13 3.08
C LEU A 332 12.73 -2.58 1.93
N LEU A 333 13.90 -3.14 2.25
CA LEU A 333 14.85 -3.61 1.25
C LEU A 333 14.25 -4.73 0.37
N ALA A 334 13.56 -5.71 0.95
CA ALA A 334 12.87 -6.72 0.15
C ALA A 334 11.70 -6.15 -0.69
N ARG A 335 10.96 -5.17 -0.15
CA ARG A 335 9.91 -4.48 -0.91
C ARG A 335 10.46 -3.73 -2.13
N SER A 336 11.70 -3.26 -2.08
CA SER A 336 12.33 -2.55 -3.20
C SER A 336 12.43 -3.40 -4.48
N ILE A 337 12.48 -4.74 -4.39
CA ILE A 337 12.48 -5.62 -5.57
C ILE A 337 11.13 -6.29 -5.81
N SER A 338 10.44 -6.69 -4.74
CA SER A 338 9.22 -7.51 -4.81
C SER A 338 8.10 -6.85 -5.63
N TYR A 339 7.94 -5.53 -5.54
CA TYR A 339 6.85 -4.82 -6.24
C TYR A 339 7.07 -4.80 -7.74
N ALA A 340 8.25 -4.38 -8.19
CA ALA A 340 8.59 -4.33 -9.61
C ALA A 340 8.55 -5.74 -10.25
N ASP A 341 8.96 -6.77 -9.51
CA ASP A 341 8.84 -8.16 -9.94
C ASP A 341 7.37 -8.57 -10.17
N ALA A 342 6.51 -8.35 -9.17
CA ALA A 342 5.08 -8.63 -9.28
C ALA A 342 4.41 -7.85 -10.42
N HIS A 343 4.78 -6.58 -10.65
CA HIS A 343 4.24 -5.79 -11.76
C HIS A 343 4.66 -6.33 -13.13
N ARG A 344 5.89 -6.85 -13.28
CA ARG A 344 6.31 -7.51 -14.53
C ARG A 344 5.48 -8.75 -14.83
N ALA A 345 5.13 -9.53 -13.81
CA ALA A 345 4.26 -10.70 -13.96
C ALA A 345 2.80 -10.31 -14.26
N ARG A 346 2.27 -9.30 -13.56
CA ARG A 346 0.86 -8.90 -13.63
C ARG A 346 0.51 -8.05 -14.85
N LEU A 347 1.39 -7.12 -15.23
CA LEU A 347 1.15 -6.10 -16.27
C LEU A 347 2.08 -6.26 -17.49
N GLY A 348 3.10 -7.11 -17.39
CA GLY A 348 4.10 -7.31 -18.43
C GLY A 348 5.34 -6.41 -18.28
N VAL A 349 6.36 -6.74 -19.06
CA VAL A 349 7.71 -6.13 -18.94
C VAL A 349 7.78 -4.63 -19.26
N ASN A 350 6.81 -4.12 -20.02
CA ASN A 350 6.72 -2.71 -20.41
C ASN A 350 5.64 -1.94 -19.60
N TYR A 351 5.25 -2.41 -18.40
CA TYR A 351 4.22 -1.76 -17.58
C TYR A 351 4.46 -0.26 -17.30
N LYS A 352 5.72 0.20 -17.33
CA LYS A 352 6.08 1.62 -17.19
C LYS A 352 5.67 2.50 -18.38
N HIS A 353 5.22 1.92 -19.49
CA HIS A 353 4.64 2.64 -20.64
C HIS A 353 3.13 2.89 -20.49
N ILE A 354 2.47 2.20 -19.55
CA ILE A 354 1.06 2.44 -19.25
C ILE A 354 0.94 3.89 -18.73
N PRO A 355 0.04 4.73 -19.26
CA PRO A 355 0.06 6.18 -19.03
C PRO A 355 0.17 6.62 -17.57
N VAL A 356 -0.52 5.94 -16.64
CA VAL A 356 -0.47 6.28 -15.21
C VAL A 356 0.89 5.98 -14.56
N ASN A 357 1.69 5.08 -15.15
CA ASN A 357 3.02 4.70 -14.66
C ASN A 357 4.15 5.51 -15.31
N THR A 358 3.89 6.13 -16.45
CA THR A 358 4.87 6.91 -17.20
C THR A 358 5.25 8.17 -16.41
N PRO A 359 6.56 8.44 -16.18
CA PRO A 359 6.98 9.68 -15.55
C PRO A 359 6.71 10.89 -16.46
N ARG A 360 6.57 12.07 -15.86
CA ARG A 360 6.39 13.32 -16.62
C ARG A 360 7.70 13.83 -17.22
N CYS A 361 8.83 13.47 -16.63
CA CYS A 361 10.15 13.78 -17.19
C CYS A 361 10.51 12.82 -18.34
N PRO A 362 11.38 13.23 -19.28
CA PRO A 362 11.86 12.34 -20.34
C PRO A 362 12.53 11.08 -19.79
N VAL A 363 12.28 9.94 -20.43
CA VAL A 363 12.94 8.66 -20.12
C VAL A 363 14.04 8.40 -21.13
N HIS A 364 15.28 8.35 -20.66
CA HIS A 364 16.45 8.00 -21.45
C HIS A 364 16.98 6.63 -21.01
N SER A 365 16.43 5.56 -21.58
CA SER A 365 16.72 4.17 -21.17
C SER A 365 17.30 3.33 -22.31
N TYR A 366 18.15 2.37 -21.95
CA TYR A 366 18.69 1.35 -22.85
C TYR A 366 17.79 0.11 -22.97
N SER A 367 16.69 0.03 -22.22
CA SER A 367 15.73 -1.08 -22.33
C SER A 367 14.99 -1.07 -23.67
N LYS A 368 15.06 -2.20 -24.40
CA LYS A 368 14.45 -2.38 -25.73
C LYS A 368 13.60 -3.65 -25.82
N GLY A 369 12.64 -3.66 -26.75
CA GLY A 369 11.77 -4.83 -27.01
C GLY A 369 10.75 -5.09 -25.91
N GLY A 370 10.46 -6.38 -25.66
CA GLY A 370 9.49 -6.84 -24.67
C GLY A 370 8.04 -6.84 -25.19
N ALA A 371 7.18 -7.65 -24.56
CA ALA A 371 5.76 -7.70 -24.88
C ALA A 371 5.09 -6.33 -24.67
N MET A 372 4.12 -5.98 -25.53
CA MET A 372 3.35 -4.73 -25.47
C MET A 372 4.21 -3.45 -25.42
N ARG A 373 5.26 -3.38 -26.25
CA ARG A 373 6.07 -2.17 -26.36
C ARG A 373 5.32 -1.08 -27.14
N MET A 374 4.85 -0.05 -26.43
CA MET A 374 4.10 1.07 -27.02
C MET A 374 4.98 2.24 -27.53
N HIS A 375 6.18 2.41 -26.96
CA HIS A 375 7.10 3.48 -27.35
C HIS A 375 8.31 2.93 -28.11
N ASN A 376 8.65 3.55 -29.23
CA ASN A 376 9.83 3.17 -30.02
C ASN A 376 11.10 3.24 -29.17
N ALA A 377 11.98 2.24 -29.28
CA ALA A 377 13.33 2.34 -28.73
C ALA A 377 14.17 3.28 -29.61
N SER A 378 15.06 4.05 -29.00
CA SER A 378 16.06 4.85 -29.70
C SER A 378 17.41 4.14 -29.71
N ASP A 379 18.10 4.12 -30.85
CA ASP A 379 19.52 3.76 -30.90
C ASP A 379 20.41 4.93 -30.43
N PRO A 380 21.58 4.65 -29.82
CA PRO A 380 22.17 3.34 -29.58
C PRO A 380 21.56 2.63 -28.35
N VAL A 381 21.46 1.31 -28.44
CA VAL A 381 20.91 0.45 -27.36
C VAL A 381 21.97 -0.17 -26.42
N TYR A 382 23.13 0.49 -26.27
CA TYR A 382 24.23 0.03 -25.40
C TYR A 382 25.06 1.19 -24.82
N ALA A 383 25.71 0.95 -23.68
CA ALA A 383 26.67 1.86 -23.05
C ALA A 383 27.96 1.11 -22.64
N PRO A 384 29.14 1.76 -22.64
CA PRO A 384 29.39 3.08 -23.22
C PRO A 384 29.28 3.05 -24.75
N ASN A 385 29.07 4.21 -25.38
CA ASN A 385 29.03 4.33 -26.84
C ASN A 385 29.59 5.68 -27.32
N SER A 386 30.00 5.74 -28.59
CA SER A 386 30.47 6.95 -29.27
C SER A 386 29.44 7.51 -30.25
N LYS A 387 28.15 7.21 -30.03
CA LYS A 387 27.04 7.50 -30.97
C LYS A 387 26.03 8.49 -30.41
N GLY A 388 26.35 9.13 -29.28
CA GLY A 388 25.49 10.15 -28.65
C GLY A 388 24.35 9.59 -27.81
N GLY A 389 24.42 8.31 -27.39
CA GLY A 389 23.43 7.74 -26.47
C GLY A 389 23.52 8.32 -25.07
N ALA A 390 22.49 8.06 -24.25
CA ALA A 390 22.41 8.54 -22.87
C ALA A 390 23.60 8.07 -22.01
N LYS A 391 24.07 8.91 -21.09
CA LYS A 391 25.21 8.59 -20.24
C LYS A 391 24.86 8.89 -18.78
N ALA A 392 25.25 8.00 -17.87
CA ALA A 392 25.16 8.27 -16.44
C ALA A 392 25.96 9.51 -16.06
N ASP A 393 25.45 10.29 -15.10
CA ASP A 393 26.05 11.55 -14.67
C ASP A 393 26.26 11.58 -13.15
N PRO A 394 27.29 10.90 -12.65
CA PRO A 394 27.57 10.81 -11.22
C PRO A 394 28.09 12.13 -10.64
N GLN A 395 28.46 13.12 -11.45
CA GLN A 395 28.90 14.43 -10.96
C GLN A 395 27.69 15.30 -10.57
N ARG A 396 26.63 15.29 -11.38
CA ARG A 396 25.39 16.00 -11.06
C ARG A 396 24.46 15.20 -10.15
N TYR A 397 24.49 13.88 -10.26
CA TYR A 397 23.64 12.95 -9.49
C TYR A 397 24.51 11.90 -8.79
N PRO A 398 25.33 12.29 -7.80
CA PRO A 398 26.12 11.34 -7.02
C PRO A 398 25.22 10.44 -6.17
N GLU A 399 25.74 9.25 -5.86
CA GLU A 399 25.10 8.29 -4.96
C GLU A 399 25.35 8.69 -3.51
N ASP A 400 24.52 9.60 -2.99
CA ASP A 400 24.71 10.18 -1.65
C ASP A 400 23.82 9.54 -0.57
N ALA A 401 22.76 8.84 -1.00
CA ALA A 401 21.80 8.19 -0.10
C ALA A 401 22.34 6.84 0.41
N VAL A 402 23.52 6.87 1.01
CA VAL A 402 24.32 5.70 1.35
C VAL A 402 24.47 5.50 2.86
N TRP A 403 24.57 4.25 3.25
CA TRP A 403 24.88 3.79 4.59
C TRP A 403 25.84 2.60 4.50
N SER A 404 26.60 2.36 5.57
CA SER A 404 27.64 1.33 5.61
C SER A 404 27.14 0.08 6.34
N ALA A 405 27.68 -1.08 5.97
CA ALA A 405 27.51 -2.34 6.67
C ALA A 405 28.85 -3.09 6.66
N ASP A 406 29.10 -3.87 7.72
CA ASP A 406 30.27 -4.72 7.91
C ASP A 406 29.84 -6.00 8.67
N GLY A 407 30.54 -7.12 8.46
CA GLY A 407 30.28 -8.40 9.12
C GLY A 407 30.14 -9.62 8.20
N GLU A 408 29.95 -10.80 8.81
CA GLU A 408 29.74 -12.07 8.10
C GLU A 408 28.29 -12.22 7.59
N PHE A 409 28.09 -13.04 6.56
CA PHE A 409 26.75 -13.41 6.10
C PHE A 409 26.06 -14.35 7.10
N VAL A 410 24.98 -13.87 7.72
CA VAL A 410 24.24 -14.58 8.77
C VAL A 410 22.73 -14.55 8.56
N ARG A 411 22.01 -15.45 9.25
CA ARG A 411 20.54 -15.45 9.35
C ARG A 411 20.13 -15.28 10.81
N THR A 412 20.07 -14.05 11.28
CA THR A 412 19.77 -13.70 12.68
C THR A 412 18.75 -12.58 12.77
N ALA A 413 18.07 -12.52 13.93
CA ALA A 413 17.26 -11.38 14.30
C ALA A 413 18.13 -10.10 14.39
N TYR A 414 17.48 -8.93 14.37
CA TYR A 414 18.17 -7.71 14.74
C TYR A 414 18.75 -7.84 16.16
N THR A 415 19.93 -7.26 16.38
CA THR A 415 20.43 -7.03 17.73
C THR A 415 19.46 -6.10 18.45
N LEU A 416 18.96 -6.53 19.61
CA LEU A 416 18.03 -5.75 20.41
C LEU A 416 18.72 -4.52 20.99
N ARG A 417 18.09 -3.36 20.84
CA ARG A 417 18.42 -2.13 21.58
C ARG A 417 17.81 -2.19 22.99
N PRO A 418 18.23 -1.33 23.92
CA PRO A 418 17.79 -1.40 25.32
C PRO A 418 16.28 -1.43 25.55
N ALA A 419 15.49 -0.79 24.68
CA ALA A 419 14.03 -0.77 24.76
C ALA A 419 13.34 -1.63 23.68
N ASP A 420 14.09 -2.48 22.97
CA ASP A 420 13.50 -3.41 22.01
C ASP A 420 12.98 -4.66 22.71
N ASP A 421 11.68 -4.86 22.57
CA ASP A 421 11.00 -6.15 22.76
C ASP A 421 9.84 -6.26 21.75
N ASP A 422 8.97 -7.23 21.96
CA ASP A 422 7.79 -7.43 21.12
C ASP A 422 6.51 -6.83 21.73
N TRP A 423 6.54 -6.36 22.99
CA TRP A 423 5.35 -6.16 23.81
C TRP A 423 5.16 -4.72 24.31
N SER A 424 6.24 -4.03 24.68
CA SER A 424 6.19 -2.75 25.39
C SER A 424 5.49 -1.65 24.59
N GLN A 425 5.69 -1.58 23.28
CA GLN A 425 4.97 -0.58 22.47
C GLN A 425 3.49 -0.93 22.25
N ALA A 426 3.15 -2.22 22.23
CA ALA A 426 1.75 -2.65 22.25
C ALA A 426 1.09 -2.31 23.60
N ASN A 427 1.81 -2.53 24.71
CA ASN A 427 1.38 -2.12 26.04
C ASN A 427 1.17 -0.60 26.13
N ASP A 428 2.09 0.19 25.60
CA ASP A 428 1.99 1.65 25.57
C ASP A 428 0.79 2.13 24.76
N LEU A 429 0.51 1.48 23.62
CA LEU A 429 -0.71 1.73 22.86
C LEU A 429 -1.95 1.45 23.71
N VAL A 430 -1.99 0.31 24.40
CA VAL A 430 -3.09 -0.03 25.32
C VAL A 430 -3.20 0.99 26.44
N ASN A 431 -2.13 1.29 27.19
CA ASN A 431 -2.20 1.97 28.48
C ASN A 431 -2.05 3.50 28.39
N LYS A 432 -1.29 4.02 27.43
CA LYS A 432 -0.97 5.45 27.30
C LYS A 432 -1.76 6.16 26.20
N VAL A 433 -2.34 5.42 25.25
CA VAL A 433 -3.01 6.01 24.08
C VAL A 433 -4.51 5.73 24.05
N MET A 434 -4.94 4.51 24.36
CA MET A 434 -6.38 4.20 24.38
C MET A 434 -7.05 4.78 25.64
N ASP A 435 -8.28 5.27 25.47
CA ASP A 435 -9.21 5.47 26.58
C ASP A 435 -9.86 4.14 26.99
N ASP A 436 -10.65 4.16 28.07
CA ASP A 436 -11.27 2.93 28.59
C ASP A 436 -12.28 2.34 27.61
N ALA A 437 -13.03 3.18 26.88
CA ALA A 437 -13.99 2.70 25.89
C ALA A 437 -13.30 2.02 24.70
N ALA A 438 -12.14 2.51 24.27
CA ALA A 438 -11.32 1.87 23.25
C ALA A 438 -10.69 0.56 23.74
N ARG A 439 -10.28 0.48 25.02
CA ARG A 439 -9.84 -0.78 25.65
C ARG A 439 -10.97 -1.81 25.70
N ASP A 440 -12.19 -1.38 25.97
CA ASP A 440 -13.37 -2.25 25.97
C ASP A 440 -13.65 -2.80 24.57
N ARG A 441 -13.69 -1.93 23.55
CA ARG A 441 -13.86 -2.37 22.16
C ARG A 441 -12.72 -3.26 21.68
N LEU A 442 -11.47 -3.01 22.09
CA LEU A 442 -10.34 -3.88 21.79
C LEU A 442 -10.60 -5.30 22.30
N VAL A 443 -11.00 -5.45 23.57
CA VAL A 443 -11.32 -6.75 24.16
C VAL A 443 -12.47 -7.42 23.41
N ASP A 444 -13.56 -6.71 23.13
CA ASP A 444 -14.73 -7.26 22.44
C ASP A 444 -14.37 -7.75 21.03
N ASN A 445 -13.57 -6.97 20.28
CA ASN A 445 -13.11 -7.35 18.95
C ASN A 445 -12.26 -8.62 18.99
N ILE A 446 -11.32 -8.72 19.94
CA ILE A 446 -10.48 -9.92 20.12
C ILE A 446 -11.35 -11.13 20.49
N VAL A 447 -12.22 -10.98 21.48
CA VAL A 447 -13.10 -12.05 21.96
C VAL A 447 -13.99 -12.57 20.84
N GLY A 448 -14.61 -11.68 20.06
CA GLY A 448 -15.44 -12.06 18.91
C GLY A 448 -14.64 -12.81 17.84
N HIS A 449 -13.45 -12.31 17.50
CA HIS A 449 -12.59 -12.93 16.50
C HIS A 449 -12.08 -14.32 16.94
N VAL A 450 -11.64 -14.46 18.20
CA VAL A 450 -11.11 -15.72 18.75
C VAL A 450 -12.23 -16.75 18.97
N SER A 451 -13.42 -16.31 19.39
CA SER A 451 -14.57 -17.21 19.61
C SER A 451 -15.08 -17.84 18.32
N ASN A 452 -14.76 -17.25 17.16
CA ASN A 452 -15.15 -17.76 15.85
C ASN A 452 -14.10 -18.72 15.26
N GLY A 453 -13.94 -19.89 15.89
CA GLY A 453 -13.25 -21.03 15.29
C GLY A 453 -11.79 -21.28 15.70
N VAL A 454 -11.19 -20.49 16.59
CA VAL A 454 -9.85 -20.81 17.14
C VAL A 454 -9.97 -22.00 18.09
N GLU A 455 -9.05 -22.95 18.11
CA GLU A 455 -9.12 -24.14 18.97
C GLU A 455 -7.80 -24.37 19.74
N GLU A 456 -7.78 -25.35 20.65
CA GLU A 456 -6.52 -25.76 21.29
C GLU A 456 -5.64 -26.50 20.27
N PRO A 457 -4.31 -26.28 20.26
CA PRO A 457 -3.51 -25.56 21.27
C PRO A 457 -3.34 -24.04 21.02
N VAL A 458 -3.90 -23.51 19.92
CA VAL A 458 -3.74 -22.09 19.53
C VAL A 458 -4.38 -21.17 20.58
N LEU A 459 -5.56 -21.54 21.07
CA LEU A 459 -6.32 -20.77 22.04
C LEU A 459 -5.52 -20.45 23.31
N SER A 460 -4.83 -21.43 23.90
CA SER A 460 -3.99 -21.19 25.07
C SER A 460 -2.89 -20.16 24.80
N ARG A 461 -2.27 -20.19 23.62
CA ARG A 461 -1.26 -19.21 23.22
C ARG A 461 -1.85 -17.83 22.98
N VAL A 462 -3.10 -17.72 22.52
CA VAL A 462 -3.78 -16.42 22.39
C VAL A 462 -3.90 -15.74 23.76
N PHE A 463 -4.25 -16.49 24.80
CA PHE A 463 -4.34 -15.94 26.15
C PHE A 463 -2.97 -15.50 26.69
N GLU A 464 -1.94 -16.31 26.48
CA GLU A 464 -0.56 -15.95 26.86
C GLU A 464 -0.07 -14.70 26.11
N TYR A 465 -0.30 -14.64 24.80
CA TYR A 465 0.07 -13.52 23.94
C TYR A 465 -0.53 -12.19 24.44
N TRP A 466 -1.83 -12.17 24.74
CA TRP A 466 -2.47 -10.96 25.24
C TRP A 466 -2.06 -10.60 26.66
N LYS A 467 -1.74 -11.58 27.51
CA LYS A 467 -1.17 -11.32 28.85
C LYS A 467 0.25 -10.73 28.77
N ASN A 468 1.04 -11.13 27.77
CA ASN A 468 2.35 -10.54 27.50
C ASN A 468 2.22 -9.09 27.00
N VAL A 469 1.19 -8.77 26.22
CA VAL A 469 0.87 -7.37 25.85
C VAL A 469 0.44 -6.59 27.10
N ASP A 470 -0.59 -7.05 27.81
CA ASP A 470 -1.07 -6.46 29.06
C ASP A 470 -1.87 -7.49 29.86
N ALA A 471 -1.48 -7.73 31.11
CA ALA A 471 -2.08 -8.77 31.94
C ALA A 471 -3.60 -8.58 32.13
N LYS A 472 -4.09 -7.34 32.29
CA LYS A 472 -5.52 -7.06 32.52
C LYS A 472 -6.31 -7.27 31.23
N ILE A 473 -5.80 -6.82 30.09
CA ILE A 473 -6.42 -7.10 28.78
C ILE A 473 -6.46 -8.61 28.52
N GLY A 474 -5.36 -9.32 28.75
CA GLY A 474 -5.27 -10.77 28.58
C GLY A 474 -6.29 -11.54 29.44
N GLU A 475 -6.44 -11.17 30.72
CA GLU A 475 -7.45 -11.75 31.61
C GLU A 475 -8.89 -11.48 31.13
N ARG A 476 -9.17 -10.26 30.66
CA ARG A 476 -10.48 -9.90 30.12
C ARG A 476 -10.81 -10.66 28.83
N VAL A 477 -9.84 -10.82 27.93
CA VAL A 477 -9.98 -11.63 26.71
C VAL A 477 -10.24 -13.09 27.06
N GLU A 478 -9.46 -13.67 27.97
CA GLU A 478 -9.64 -15.06 28.40
C GLU A 478 -11.03 -15.29 29.03
N ALA A 479 -11.45 -14.41 29.92
CA ALA A 479 -12.78 -14.47 30.54
C ALA A 479 -13.90 -14.35 29.49
N GLY A 480 -13.77 -13.41 28.55
CA GLY A 480 -14.76 -13.21 27.49
C GLY A 480 -14.89 -14.42 26.56
N VAL A 481 -13.78 -15.01 26.11
CA VAL A 481 -13.81 -16.20 25.25
C VAL A 481 -14.38 -17.40 25.98
N LYS A 482 -14.00 -17.62 27.26
CA LYS A 482 -14.57 -18.71 28.08
C LYS A 482 -16.08 -18.54 28.29
N ALA A 483 -16.55 -17.32 28.50
CA ALA A 483 -17.98 -17.03 28.64
C ALA A 483 -18.76 -17.32 27.34
N ASN A 484 -18.19 -17.01 26.17
CA ASN A 484 -18.83 -17.30 24.88
C ASN A 484 -18.90 -18.80 24.55
N ARG A 485 -17.91 -19.59 24.99
CA ARG A 485 -17.89 -21.06 24.76
C ARG A 485 -18.74 -21.86 25.75
N GLY A 486 -19.04 -21.29 26.91
CA GLY A 486 -19.95 -21.89 27.89
C GLY A 486 -21.44 -21.68 27.56
N ARG A 487 -21.74 -20.92 26.51
CA ARG A 487 -23.06 -20.75 25.89
C ARG A 487 -23.14 -21.62 24.65
#